data_AF-A0A3I8FNG4-F1
#
_entry.id   AF-A0A3I8FNG4-F1
#
_cell.length_a   1.000
_cell.length_b   1.000
_cell.length_c   1.000
_cell.angle_alpha   90.00
_cell.angle_beta   90.00
_cell.angle_gamma   90.00
#
_symmetry.space_group_name_H-M   'P 1'
#
loop_
_entity.id
_entity.type
_entity.pdbx_description
1 polymer ?
#
loop_
_entity_poly.entity_id
_entity_poly.type
_entity_poly.pdbx_seq_one_letter_code
_entity_poly.pdbx_strand_id
1 'polypeptide(L)'
;MNIDKQALREAAEKATKGPYVVGHHNINQHGNLSGVYVCQQWKDSAGGVVAECHVNCLTKTSEQVYANAEFIAVANPRTMLALLAENIQLQREKDAIEAVALALRDDMRQAREQLEEAEKRIVEQREYYEGVIADGSKRIAELERSETQLINERDSAESALNDAYKAVMGQAPEWSNWFSFENAIDEIELACELWRNQTDDVIQFRQRIAELEAREVTLPAQRFCPGEYVGSVLWAETEIWNKAISACDFAVRAAGIKVKGE
;
A
#
# COMPACT_ATOMS: atom_id res chain seq x y z
N MET A 1 35.55 62.52 -14.69
CA MET A 1 36.88 62.69 -15.32
C MET A 1 37.42 61.31 -15.59
N ASN A 2 37.74 60.97 -16.85
CA ASN A 2 38.31 59.66 -17.18
C ASN A 2 39.83 59.85 -17.27
N ILE A 3 40.58 59.16 -16.42
CA ILE A 3 42.05 59.23 -16.45
C ILE A 3 42.51 58.31 -17.58
N ASP A 4 43.31 58.85 -18.51
CA ASP A 4 44.01 58.03 -19.49
C ASP A 4 45.13 57.25 -18.80
N LYS A 5 44.81 56.02 -18.40
CA LYS A 5 45.72 55.12 -17.67
C LYS A 5 46.92 54.70 -18.52
N GLN A 6 46.77 54.67 -19.84
CA GLN A 6 47.85 54.29 -20.76
C GLN A 6 48.84 55.44 -20.89
N ALA A 7 48.34 56.65 -21.12
CA ALA A 7 49.18 57.85 -21.12
C ALA A 7 49.90 58.05 -19.78
N LEU A 8 49.21 57.79 -18.65
CA LEU A 8 49.82 57.86 -17.32
C LEU A 8 50.92 56.81 -17.12
N ARG A 9 50.71 55.57 -17.58
CA ARG A 9 51.73 54.51 -17.54
C ARG A 9 52.96 54.92 -18.35
N GLU A 10 52.77 55.36 -19.59
CA GLU A 10 53.87 55.76 -20.47
C GLU A 10 54.66 56.95 -19.92
N ALA A 11 53.97 57.93 -19.32
CA ALA A 11 54.61 59.06 -18.65
C ALA A 11 55.43 58.60 -17.43
N ALA A 12 54.89 57.71 -16.61
CA ALA A 12 55.58 57.18 -15.44
C ALA A 12 56.79 56.29 -15.80
N GLU A 13 56.71 55.50 -16.88
CA GLU A 13 57.82 54.67 -17.36
C GLU A 13 59.01 55.50 -17.89
N LYS A 14 58.72 56.66 -18.50
CA LYS A 14 59.73 57.60 -19.02
C LYS A 14 60.37 58.46 -17.93
N ALA A 15 59.66 58.69 -16.83
CA ALA A 15 60.16 59.51 -15.72
C ALA A 15 61.27 58.80 -14.92
N THR A 16 61.99 59.56 -14.08
CA THR A 16 63.08 59.03 -13.27
C THR A 16 62.59 57.89 -12.38
N LYS A 17 63.26 56.74 -12.46
CA LYS A 17 62.87 55.53 -11.74
C LYS A 17 63.34 55.58 -10.29
N GLY A 18 62.53 55.01 -9.40
CA GLY A 18 62.85 54.84 -7.99
C GLY A 18 62.02 55.74 -7.07
N PRO A 19 62.30 55.69 -5.76
CA PRO A 19 61.59 56.51 -4.78
C PRO A 19 62.05 57.96 -4.85
N TYR A 20 61.10 58.88 -4.70
CA TYR A 20 61.36 60.30 -4.52
C TYR A 20 61.23 60.64 -3.03
N VAL A 21 61.98 61.64 -2.58
CA VAL A 21 61.99 62.14 -1.20
C VAL A 21 61.92 63.66 -1.20
N VAL A 22 61.42 64.23 -0.10
CA VAL A 22 61.55 65.66 0.13
C VAL A 22 63.03 65.95 0.40
N GLY A 23 63.58 66.85 -0.40
CA GLY A 23 64.99 67.21 -0.38
C GLY A 23 65.26 68.49 0.38
N HIS A 24 66.19 69.27 -0.15
CA HIS A 24 66.57 70.56 0.44
C HIS A 24 65.43 71.58 0.32
N HIS A 25 65.55 72.68 1.05
CA HIS A 25 64.68 73.84 0.92
C HIS A 25 65.51 75.08 0.63
N ASN A 26 64.90 76.04 -0.06
CA ASN A 26 65.49 77.31 -0.39
C ASN A 26 64.93 78.41 0.53
N ILE A 27 65.80 79.31 0.98
CA ILE A 27 65.46 80.44 1.83
C ILE A 27 65.88 81.71 1.11
N ASN A 28 64.99 82.69 1.03
CA ASN A 28 65.29 83.97 0.39
C ASN A 28 66.22 84.85 1.24
N GLN A 29 66.66 85.98 0.68
CA GLN A 29 67.53 86.94 1.35
C GLN A 29 66.93 87.56 2.63
N HIS A 30 65.62 87.40 2.86
CA HIS A 30 64.90 87.88 4.03
C HIS A 30 64.67 86.79 5.10
N GLY A 31 65.24 85.59 4.93
CA GLY A 31 65.12 84.48 5.89
C GLY A 31 63.81 83.69 5.78
N ASN A 32 62.99 83.94 4.75
CA ASN A 32 61.73 83.23 4.54
C ASN A 32 61.91 82.08 3.54
N LEU A 33 61.18 80.97 3.77
CA LEU A 33 61.10 79.86 2.81
C LEU A 33 60.68 80.39 1.43
N SER A 34 61.41 80.00 0.39
CA SER A 34 61.08 80.32 -1.01
C SER A 34 60.67 79.10 -1.82
N GLY A 35 61.15 77.91 -1.46
CA GLY A 35 60.75 76.67 -2.11
C GLY A 35 61.25 75.42 -1.39
N VAL A 36 60.61 74.29 -1.67
CA VAL A 36 60.97 72.96 -1.18
C VAL A 36 61.21 72.05 -2.38
N TYR A 37 62.35 71.36 -2.41
CA TYR A 37 62.72 70.48 -3.51
C TYR A 37 62.18 69.06 -3.30
N VAL A 38 61.74 68.44 -4.39
CA VAL A 38 61.50 67.00 -4.48
C VAL A 38 62.70 66.39 -5.21
N CYS A 39 63.37 65.44 -4.56
CA CYS A 39 64.59 64.83 -5.07
C CYS A 39 64.41 63.33 -5.33
N GLN A 40 65.17 62.80 -6.29
CA GLN A 40 65.39 61.37 -6.42
C GLN A 40 66.20 60.88 -5.22
N GLN A 41 65.75 59.84 -4.51
CA GLN A 41 66.53 59.24 -3.43
C GLN A 41 67.80 58.59 -4.01
N TRP A 42 68.94 58.87 -3.40
CA TRP A 42 70.23 58.27 -3.73
C TRP A 42 70.99 57.94 -2.46
N LYS A 43 71.35 56.67 -2.26
CA LYS A 43 72.06 56.18 -1.05
C LYS A 43 71.45 56.73 0.26
N ASP A 44 70.12 56.60 0.40
CA ASP A 44 69.36 57.04 1.58
C ASP A 44 69.41 58.54 1.90
N SER A 45 69.77 59.37 0.92
CA SER A 45 69.77 60.82 1.02
C SER A 45 69.08 61.46 -0.18
N ALA A 46 68.74 62.75 -0.06
CA ALA A 46 68.22 63.54 -1.17
C ALA A 46 69.31 63.70 -2.25
N GLY A 47 69.08 63.11 -3.42
CA GLY A 47 69.97 63.20 -4.59
C GLY A 47 69.58 64.35 -5.51
N GLY A 48 69.46 64.04 -6.81
CA GLY A 48 69.14 65.04 -7.84
C GLY A 48 67.72 65.60 -7.68
N VAL A 49 67.57 66.91 -7.88
CA VAL A 49 66.27 67.61 -7.87
C VAL A 49 65.45 67.20 -9.10
N VAL A 50 64.19 66.83 -8.88
CA VAL A 50 63.21 66.44 -9.91
C VAL A 50 62.12 67.50 -10.08
N ALA A 51 61.73 68.16 -8.98
CA ALA A 51 60.76 69.26 -8.99
C ALA A 51 61.02 70.22 -7.82
N GLU A 52 60.52 71.46 -7.92
CA GLU A 52 60.51 72.43 -6.82
C GLU A 52 59.08 72.92 -6.58
N CYS A 53 58.65 72.89 -5.32
CA CYS A 53 57.41 73.50 -4.87
C CYS A 53 57.72 74.88 -4.31
N HIS A 54 57.26 75.94 -5.00
CA HIS A 54 57.50 77.31 -4.57
C HIS A 54 56.49 77.79 -3.55
N VAL A 55 56.96 78.62 -2.62
CA VAL A 55 56.10 79.56 -1.91
C VAL A 55 55.61 80.60 -2.93
N ASN A 56 54.29 80.70 -3.09
CA ASN A 56 53.66 81.60 -4.05
C ASN A 56 52.37 82.21 -3.46
N CYS A 57 51.67 83.04 -4.25
CA CYS A 57 50.47 83.74 -3.80
C CYS A 57 49.28 82.82 -3.46
N LEU A 58 49.33 81.53 -3.81
CA LEU A 58 48.30 80.53 -3.52
C LEU A 58 48.66 79.62 -2.34
N THR A 59 49.93 79.58 -1.93
CA THR A 59 50.37 78.85 -0.73
C THR A 59 50.22 79.74 0.49
N LYS A 60 49.42 79.31 1.48
CA LYS A 60 49.09 80.11 2.66
C LYS A 60 50.13 79.98 3.78
N THR A 61 50.80 78.83 3.86
CA THR A 61 51.79 78.55 4.90
C THR A 61 52.97 77.78 4.36
N SER A 62 54.08 77.77 5.11
CA SER A 62 55.29 77.02 4.75
C SER A 62 55.04 75.50 4.80
N GLU A 63 54.21 75.04 5.74
CA GLU A 63 53.80 73.64 5.88
C GLU A 63 53.06 73.15 4.63
N GLN A 64 52.25 74.01 4.01
CA GLN A 64 51.56 73.66 2.76
C GLN A 64 52.55 73.40 1.62
N VAL A 65 53.68 74.10 1.57
CA VAL A 65 54.71 73.89 0.55
C VAL A 65 55.46 72.57 0.77
N TYR A 66 55.75 72.24 2.04
CA TYR A 66 56.26 70.92 2.39
C TYR A 66 55.26 69.81 2.04
N ALA A 67 53.97 69.97 2.37
CA ALA A 67 52.93 68.99 2.04
C ALA A 67 52.79 68.75 0.52
N ASN A 68 52.94 69.79 -0.31
CA ASN A 68 52.96 69.64 -1.76
C ASN A 68 54.16 68.81 -2.23
N ALA A 69 55.35 69.07 -1.68
CA ALA A 69 56.55 68.32 -2.00
C ALA A 69 56.44 66.85 -1.53
N GLU A 70 55.92 66.62 -0.33
CA GLU A 70 55.63 65.28 0.21
C GLU A 70 54.64 64.52 -0.67
N PHE A 71 53.56 65.17 -1.10
CA PHE A 71 52.58 64.56 -1.99
C PHE A 71 53.22 64.13 -3.31
N ILE A 72 54.00 65.00 -3.96
CA ILE A 72 54.70 64.66 -5.22
C ILE A 72 55.73 63.55 -5.00
N ALA A 73 56.43 63.55 -3.86
CA ALA A 73 57.38 62.51 -3.51
C ALA A 73 56.71 61.15 -3.34
N VAL A 74 55.53 61.08 -2.73
CA VAL A 74 54.73 59.84 -2.59
C VAL A 74 54.07 59.46 -3.92
N ALA A 75 53.50 60.43 -4.63
CA ALA A 75 52.83 60.29 -5.93
C ALA A 75 53.83 60.20 -7.12
N ASN A 76 55.00 59.62 -6.88
CA ASN A 76 56.06 59.48 -7.85
C ASN A 76 55.75 58.39 -8.91
N PRO A 77 56.55 58.29 -9.98
CA PRO A 77 56.34 57.31 -11.05
C PRO A 77 56.28 55.84 -10.57
N ARG A 78 57.09 55.47 -9.57
CA ARG A 78 57.09 54.12 -9.00
C ARG A 78 55.74 53.80 -8.35
N THR A 79 55.21 54.71 -7.54
CA THR A 79 53.90 54.53 -6.88
C THR A 79 52.78 54.48 -7.91
N MET A 80 52.79 55.35 -8.92
CA MET A 80 51.78 55.35 -9.98
C MET A 80 51.76 54.03 -10.77
N LEU A 81 52.92 53.49 -11.12
CA LEU A 81 53.01 52.19 -11.80
C LEU A 81 52.52 51.03 -10.92
N ALA A 82 52.82 51.05 -9.62
CA ALA A 82 52.34 50.05 -8.67
C ALA A 82 50.80 50.07 -8.56
N LEU A 83 50.20 51.25 -8.41
CA LEU A 83 48.74 51.41 -8.36
C LEU A 83 48.06 50.99 -9.67
N LEU A 84 48.67 51.29 -10.82
CA LEU A 84 48.15 50.84 -12.13
C LEU A 84 48.24 49.32 -12.31
N ALA A 85 49.28 48.68 -11.77
CA ALA A 85 49.40 47.22 -11.77
C ALA A 85 48.33 46.56 -10.89
N GLU A 86 48.13 47.08 -9.67
CA GLU A 86 47.08 46.65 -8.76
C GLU A 86 45.69 46.81 -9.40
N ASN A 87 45.43 47.94 -10.07
CA ASN A 87 44.17 48.17 -10.75
C ASN A 87 43.89 47.14 -11.87
N ILE A 88 44.90 46.75 -12.64
CA ILE A 88 44.77 45.69 -13.65
C ILE A 88 44.48 44.35 -13.00
N GLN A 89 45.16 44.05 -11.89
CA GLN A 89 44.92 42.82 -11.14
C GLN A 89 43.47 42.75 -10.62
N LEU A 90 42.97 43.84 -10.02
CA LEU A 90 41.59 43.94 -9.55
C LEU A 90 40.57 43.80 -10.70
N GLN A 91 40.87 44.34 -11.88
CA GLN A 91 40.01 44.13 -13.06
C GLN A 91 39.95 42.67 -13.48
N ARG A 92 41.10 41.97 -13.52
CA ARG A 92 41.14 40.54 -13.84
C ARG A 92 40.39 39.68 -12.83
N GLU A 93 40.54 39.98 -11.54
CA GLU A 93 39.82 39.28 -10.47
C GLU A 93 38.32 39.52 -10.56
N LYS A 94 37.90 40.76 -10.85
CA LYS A 94 36.49 41.07 -11.10
C LYS A 94 35.94 40.26 -12.28
N ASP A 95 36.64 40.25 -13.41
CA ASP A 95 36.21 39.52 -14.60
C ASP A 95 36.13 38.00 -14.34
N ALA A 96 37.07 37.46 -13.55
CA ALA A 96 37.05 36.06 -13.13
C ALA A 96 35.84 35.74 -12.22
N ILE A 97 35.54 36.61 -11.25
CA ILE A 97 34.38 36.46 -10.37
C ILE A 97 33.08 36.56 -11.19
N GLU A 98 33.01 37.48 -12.15
CA GLU A 98 31.84 37.62 -13.03
C GLU A 98 31.62 36.36 -13.88
N ALA A 99 32.69 35.78 -14.43
CA ALA A 99 32.61 34.52 -15.17
C ALA A 99 32.11 33.36 -14.29
N VAL A 100 32.60 33.24 -13.06
CA VAL A 100 32.15 32.21 -12.10
C VAL A 100 30.69 32.44 -11.70
N ALA A 101 30.27 33.69 -11.48
CA ALA A 101 28.89 34.02 -11.12
C ALA A 101 27.91 33.69 -12.27
N LEU A 102 28.33 33.87 -13.52
CA LEU A 102 27.54 33.46 -14.69
C LEU A 102 27.40 31.94 -14.78
N ALA A 103 28.50 31.20 -14.63
CA ALA A 103 28.47 29.73 -14.62
C ALA A 103 27.56 29.19 -13.51
N LEU A 104 27.69 29.71 -12.29
CA LEU A 104 26.85 29.32 -11.17
C LEU A 104 25.37 29.64 -11.41
N ARG A 105 25.06 30.75 -12.09
CA ARG A 105 23.68 31.09 -12.45
C ARG A 105 23.09 30.08 -13.43
N ASP A 106 23.86 29.62 -14.39
CA ASP A 106 23.41 28.63 -15.37
C ASP A 106 23.26 27.24 -14.73
N ASP A 107 24.20 26.82 -13.87
CA ASP A 107 24.09 25.59 -13.07
C ASP A 107 22.83 25.60 -12.20
N MET A 108 22.55 26.74 -11.54
CA MET A 108 21.34 26.90 -10.73
C MET A 108 20.06 26.86 -11.56
N ARG A 109 20.10 27.30 -12.83
CA ARG A 109 18.96 27.17 -13.74
C ARG A 109 18.73 25.71 -14.11
N GLN A 110 19.78 24.99 -14.50
CA GLN A 110 19.68 23.55 -14.83
C GLN A 110 19.21 22.73 -13.63
N ALA A 111 19.71 23.02 -12.43
CA ALA A 111 19.27 22.35 -11.21
C ALA A 111 17.77 22.57 -10.92
N ARG A 112 17.24 23.76 -11.21
CA ARG A 112 15.80 24.04 -11.08
C ARG A 112 14.95 23.30 -12.11
N GLU A 113 15.42 23.20 -13.35
CA GLU A 113 14.73 22.45 -14.40
C GLU A 113 14.67 20.95 -14.05
N GLN A 114 15.79 20.38 -13.58
CA GLN A 114 15.84 18.99 -13.10
C GLN A 114 14.93 18.76 -11.89
N LEU A 115 14.84 19.73 -10.98
CA LEU A 115 13.93 19.67 -9.84
C LEU A 115 12.47 19.65 -10.30
N GLU A 116 12.08 20.52 -11.23
CA GLU A 116 10.72 20.56 -11.77
C GLU A 116 10.36 19.26 -12.49
N GLU A 117 11.28 18.67 -13.25
CA GLU A 117 11.08 17.37 -13.90
C GLU A 117 10.92 16.24 -12.87
N ALA A 118 11.75 16.23 -11.82
CA ALA A 118 11.64 15.25 -10.74
C ALA A 118 10.30 15.38 -9.98
N GLU A 119 9.85 16.62 -9.72
CA GLU A 119 8.55 16.88 -9.09
C GLU A 119 7.39 16.36 -9.96
N LYS A 120 7.42 16.60 -11.28
CA LYS A 120 6.42 16.04 -12.22
C LYS A 120 6.39 14.51 -12.16
N ARG A 121 7.56 13.86 -12.19
CA ARG A 121 7.65 12.39 -12.09
C ARG A 121 7.08 11.86 -10.77
N ILE A 122 7.29 12.56 -9.65
CA ILE A 122 6.71 12.18 -8.36
C ILE A 122 5.18 12.26 -8.39
N VAL A 123 4.63 13.32 -8.98
CA VAL A 123 3.17 13.48 -9.11
C VAL A 123 2.57 12.37 -9.97
N GLU A 124 3.14 12.10 -11.15
CA GLU A 124 2.69 11.02 -12.04
C GLU A 124 2.76 9.65 -11.35
N GLN A 125 3.85 9.36 -10.64
CA GLN A 125 3.97 8.12 -9.86
C GLN A 125 2.91 8.02 -8.77
N ARG A 126 2.62 9.14 -8.09
CA ARG A 126 1.58 9.18 -7.05
C ARG A 126 0.21 8.85 -7.63
N GLU A 127 -0.15 9.48 -8.75
CA GLU A 127 -1.43 9.21 -9.44
C GLU A 127 -1.53 7.75 -9.89
N TYR A 128 -0.44 7.18 -10.42
CA TYR A 128 -0.38 5.76 -10.77
C TYR A 128 -0.65 4.84 -9.57
N TYR A 129 0.06 5.05 -8.46
CA TYR A 129 -0.11 4.22 -7.27
C TYR A 129 -1.48 4.39 -6.63
N GLU A 130 -2.04 5.60 -6.65
CA GLU A 130 -3.40 5.86 -6.17
C GLU A 130 -4.45 5.09 -7.01
N GLY A 131 -4.27 5.02 -8.33
CA GLY A 131 -5.09 4.21 -9.21
C GLY A 131 -5.00 2.71 -8.91
N VAL A 132 -3.79 2.17 -8.73
CA VAL A 132 -3.57 0.75 -8.39
C VAL A 132 -4.20 0.40 -7.04
N ILE A 133 -4.05 1.27 -6.03
CA ILE A 133 -4.64 1.08 -4.71
C ILE A 133 -6.17 1.12 -4.80
N ALA A 134 -6.75 2.03 -5.58
CA ALA A 134 -8.19 2.14 -5.75
C ALA A 134 -8.78 0.88 -6.42
N ASP A 135 -8.15 0.39 -7.48
CA ASP A 135 -8.59 -0.83 -8.17
C ASP A 135 -8.45 -2.07 -7.26
N GLY A 136 -7.31 -2.20 -6.56
CA GLY A 136 -7.09 -3.26 -5.58
C GLY A 136 -8.12 -3.23 -4.45
N SER A 137 -8.45 -2.05 -3.92
CA SER A 137 -9.45 -1.88 -2.86
C SER A 137 -10.85 -2.28 -3.34
N LYS A 138 -11.20 -1.95 -4.60
CA LYS A 138 -12.47 -2.38 -5.20
C LYS A 138 -12.55 -3.89 -5.32
N ARG A 139 -11.47 -4.54 -5.77
CA ARG A 139 -11.42 -6.00 -5.91
C ARG A 139 -11.55 -6.71 -4.56
N ILE A 140 -10.91 -6.19 -3.51
CA ILE A 140 -11.05 -6.71 -2.14
C ILE A 140 -12.50 -6.60 -1.68
N ALA A 141 -13.14 -5.44 -1.83
CA ALA A 141 -14.53 -5.25 -1.43
C ALA A 141 -15.52 -6.16 -2.18
N GLU A 142 -15.26 -6.46 -3.46
CA GLU A 142 -16.04 -7.44 -4.22
C GLU A 142 -15.87 -8.86 -3.67
N LEU A 143 -14.63 -9.26 -3.36
CA LEU A 143 -14.33 -10.57 -2.78
C LEU A 143 -14.95 -10.73 -1.39
N GLU A 144 -14.85 -9.73 -0.52
CA GLU A 144 -15.46 -9.73 0.81
C GLU A 144 -16.98 -9.89 0.74
N ARG A 145 -17.64 -9.23 -0.22
CA ARG A 145 -19.08 -9.41 -0.44
C ARG A 145 -19.41 -10.83 -0.91
N SER A 146 -18.65 -11.34 -1.88
CA SER A 146 -18.83 -12.70 -2.39
C SER A 146 -18.63 -13.74 -1.30
N GLU A 147 -17.63 -13.57 -0.43
CA GLU A 147 -17.35 -14.47 0.69
C GLU A 147 -18.50 -14.43 1.71
N THR A 148 -18.95 -13.23 2.07
CA THR A 148 -20.10 -13.07 2.97
C THR A 148 -21.35 -13.73 2.40
N GLN A 149 -21.58 -13.62 1.09
CA GLN A 149 -22.69 -14.29 0.42
C GLN A 149 -22.57 -15.81 0.51
N LEU A 150 -21.40 -16.38 0.22
CA LEU A 150 -21.16 -17.83 0.31
C LEU A 150 -21.33 -18.37 1.73
N ILE A 151 -20.93 -17.61 2.75
CA ILE A 151 -21.18 -17.97 4.16
C ILE A 151 -22.68 -18.03 4.42
N ASN A 152 -23.45 -17.01 4.02
CA ASN A 152 -24.90 -16.99 4.21
C ASN A 152 -25.59 -18.15 3.46
N GLU A 153 -25.16 -18.44 2.23
CA GLU A 153 -25.69 -19.55 1.44
C GLU A 153 -25.37 -20.90 2.10
N ARG A 154 -24.14 -21.08 2.57
CA ARG A 154 -23.72 -22.28 3.32
C ARG A 154 -24.53 -22.46 4.59
N ASP A 155 -24.66 -21.42 5.41
CA ASP A 155 -25.38 -21.48 6.69
C ASP A 155 -26.87 -21.78 6.46
N SER A 156 -27.45 -21.23 5.37
CA SER A 156 -28.82 -21.55 4.96
C SER A 156 -28.97 -23.02 4.53
N ALA A 157 -28.01 -23.54 3.76
CA ALA A 157 -28.00 -24.94 3.35
C ALA A 157 -27.82 -25.89 4.54
N GLU A 158 -26.93 -25.56 5.46
CA GLU A 158 -26.71 -26.30 6.71
C GLU A 158 -28.00 -26.33 7.55
N SER A 159 -28.70 -25.20 7.70
CA SER A 159 -29.98 -25.15 8.41
C SER A 159 -31.04 -26.03 7.75
N ALA A 160 -31.17 -25.96 6.42
CA ALA A 160 -32.13 -26.78 5.69
C ALA A 160 -31.83 -28.28 5.83
N LEU A 161 -30.55 -28.67 5.79
CA LEU A 161 -30.13 -30.05 5.97
C LEU A 161 -30.32 -30.53 7.42
N ASN A 162 -30.02 -29.68 8.41
CA ASN A 162 -30.30 -29.96 9.83
C ASN A 162 -31.78 -30.26 10.06
N ASP A 163 -32.67 -29.45 9.48
CA ASP A 163 -34.11 -29.63 9.60
C ASP A 163 -34.57 -30.94 8.93
N ALA A 164 -34.07 -31.23 7.73
CA ALA A 164 -34.37 -32.47 7.01
C ALA A 164 -33.87 -33.71 7.80
N TYR A 165 -32.63 -33.66 8.27
CA TYR A 165 -32.03 -34.72 9.07
C TYR A 165 -32.81 -34.95 10.36
N LYS A 166 -33.17 -33.87 11.08
CA LYS A 166 -33.98 -33.95 12.30
C LYS A 166 -35.38 -34.51 12.05
N ALA A 167 -35.99 -34.20 10.90
CA ALA A 167 -37.31 -34.73 10.54
C ALA A 167 -37.28 -36.26 10.35
N VAL A 168 -36.18 -36.81 9.82
CA VAL A 168 -36.03 -38.25 9.56
C VAL A 168 -35.43 -38.97 10.78
N MET A 169 -34.37 -38.44 11.37
CA MET A 169 -33.62 -39.13 12.43
C MET A 169 -34.14 -38.79 13.83
N GLY A 170 -35.00 -37.78 13.98
CA GLY A 170 -35.57 -37.33 15.26
C GLY A 170 -34.65 -36.41 16.09
N GLN A 171 -33.40 -36.24 15.67
CA GLN A 171 -32.41 -35.36 16.30
C GLN A 171 -31.60 -34.62 15.24
N ALA A 172 -31.05 -33.46 15.58
CA ALA A 172 -30.15 -32.74 14.68
C ALA A 172 -28.82 -33.51 14.53
N PRO A 173 -28.14 -33.40 13.38
CA PRO A 173 -26.83 -34.01 13.20
C PRO A 173 -25.77 -33.28 14.03
N GLU A 174 -24.75 -34.01 14.45
CA GLU A 174 -23.57 -33.42 15.11
C GLU A 174 -22.45 -33.28 14.08
N TRP A 175 -22.31 -32.07 13.53
CA TRP A 175 -21.25 -31.77 12.58
C TRP A 175 -19.87 -31.95 13.20
N SER A 176 -18.98 -32.63 12.48
CA SER A 176 -17.59 -32.81 12.88
C SER A 176 -16.68 -32.95 11.67
N ASN A 177 -15.36 -32.89 11.86
CA ASN A 177 -14.41 -33.13 10.76
C ASN A 177 -14.55 -34.54 10.13
N TRP A 178 -15.20 -35.49 10.81
CA TRP A 178 -15.44 -36.84 10.33
C TRP A 178 -16.90 -37.07 9.90
N PHE A 179 -17.77 -36.08 10.06
CA PHE A 179 -19.18 -36.15 9.71
C PHE A 179 -19.59 -34.95 8.85
N SER A 180 -19.67 -35.18 7.53
CA SER A 180 -19.96 -34.17 6.52
C SER A 180 -21.42 -34.21 6.05
N PHE A 181 -21.81 -33.26 5.20
CA PHE A 181 -23.14 -33.23 4.58
C PHE A 181 -23.49 -34.51 3.82
N GLU A 182 -22.50 -35.14 3.17
CA GLU A 182 -22.68 -36.40 2.44
C GLU A 182 -23.09 -37.52 3.41
N ASN A 183 -22.36 -37.67 4.52
CA ASN A 183 -22.68 -38.67 5.55
C ASN A 183 -24.11 -38.48 6.11
N ALA A 184 -24.53 -37.22 6.34
CA ALA A 184 -25.86 -36.93 6.83
C ALA A 184 -26.96 -37.33 5.83
N ILE A 185 -26.71 -37.13 4.53
CA ILE A 185 -27.63 -37.53 3.46
C ILE A 185 -27.70 -39.06 3.36
N ASP A 186 -26.55 -39.75 3.41
CA ASP A 186 -26.48 -41.21 3.37
C ASP A 186 -27.26 -41.84 4.52
N GLU A 187 -27.16 -41.28 5.73
CA GLU A 187 -27.92 -41.77 6.90
C GLU A 187 -29.43 -41.53 6.74
N ILE A 188 -29.84 -40.37 6.21
CA ILE A 188 -31.25 -40.09 5.88
C ILE A 188 -31.77 -41.10 4.86
N GLU A 189 -31.02 -41.36 3.80
CA GLU A 189 -31.40 -42.30 2.74
C GLU A 189 -31.59 -43.70 3.31
N LEU A 190 -30.63 -44.18 4.10
CA LEU A 190 -30.71 -45.48 4.76
C LEU A 190 -31.93 -45.59 5.69
N ALA A 191 -32.20 -44.56 6.50
CA ALA A 191 -33.35 -44.54 7.39
C ALA A 191 -34.68 -44.60 6.60
N CYS A 192 -34.78 -43.83 5.51
CA CYS A 192 -35.94 -43.83 4.63
C CYS A 192 -36.17 -45.21 3.98
N GLU A 193 -35.11 -45.87 3.53
CA GLU A 193 -35.19 -47.23 2.97
C GLU A 193 -35.68 -48.25 3.99
N LEU A 194 -35.12 -48.22 5.21
CA LEU A 194 -35.51 -49.12 6.29
C LEU A 194 -37.00 -48.95 6.64
N TRP A 195 -37.49 -47.72 6.76
CA TRP A 195 -38.90 -47.47 7.04
C TRP A 195 -39.83 -47.88 5.91
N ARG A 196 -39.40 -47.71 4.65
CA ARG A 196 -40.16 -48.16 3.48
C ARG A 196 -40.33 -49.67 3.51
N ASN A 197 -39.23 -50.40 3.73
CA ASN A 197 -39.25 -51.86 3.85
C ASN A 197 -40.14 -52.33 5.01
N GLN A 198 -40.05 -51.70 6.19
CA GLN A 198 -40.93 -52.02 7.32
C GLN A 198 -42.41 -51.75 7.00
N THR A 199 -42.71 -50.70 6.26
CA THR A 199 -44.09 -50.38 5.85
C THR A 199 -44.62 -51.42 4.87
N ASP A 200 -43.80 -51.85 3.92
CA ASP A 200 -44.13 -52.93 2.99
C ASP A 200 -44.38 -54.25 3.71
N ASP A 201 -43.54 -54.60 4.69
CA ASP A 201 -43.75 -55.78 5.55
C ASP A 201 -45.09 -55.71 6.28
N VAL A 202 -45.43 -54.56 6.87
CA VAL A 202 -46.73 -54.36 7.56
C VAL A 202 -47.90 -54.52 6.58
N ILE A 203 -47.79 -54.02 5.35
CA ILE A 203 -48.81 -54.18 4.32
C ILE A 203 -48.96 -55.67 3.96
N GLN A 204 -47.86 -56.38 3.74
CA GLN A 204 -47.86 -57.81 3.44
C GLN A 204 -48.47 -58.62 4.60
N PHE A 205 -48.12 -58.30 5.85
CA PHE A 205 -48.69 -58.96 7.02
C PHE A 205 -50.20 -58.71 7.13
N ARG A 206 -50.67 -57.49 6.89
CA ARG A 206 -52.12 -57.18 6.88
C ARG A 206 -52.85 -57.96 5.80
N GLN A 207 -52.28 -58.07 4.59
CA GLN A 207 -52.85 -58.88 3.51
C GLN A 207 -52.91 -60.36 3.90
N ARG A 208 -51.84 -60.90 4.50
CA ARG A 208 -51.79 -62.30 4.93
C ARG A 208 -52.78 -62.60 6.05
N ILE A 209 -52.92 -61.70 7.02
CA ILE A 209 -53.93 -61.82 8.09
C ILE A 209 -55.32 -61.84 7.47
N ALA A 210 -55.64 -60.90 6.56
CA ALA A 210 -56.94 -60.87 5.89
C ALA A 210 -57.21 -62.13 5.06
N GLU A 211 -56.20 -62.67 4.36
CA GLU A 211 -56.29 -63.95 3.65
C GLU A 211 -56.60 -65.10 4.62
N LEU A 212 -55.89 -65.20 5.75
CA LEU A 212 -56.09 -66.24 6.75
C LEU A 212 -57.47 -66.12 7.43
N GLU A 213 -57.93 -64.92 7.74
CA GLU A 213 -59.26 -64.64 8.30
C GLU A 213 -60.41 -64.90 7.31
N ALA A 214 -60.13 -64.90 6.00
CA ALA A 214 -61.08 -65.27 4.96
C ALA A 214 -61.13 -66.78 4.68
N ARG A 215 -60.14 -67.56 5.16
CA ARG A 215 -60.13 -69.02 4.94
C ARG A 215 -61.20 -69.70 5.80
N GLU A 216 -62.01 -70.49 5.13
CA GLU A 216 -63.02 -71.33 5.76
C GLU A 216 -62.53 -72.78 5.87
N VAL A 217 -62.86 -73.44 6.98
CA VAL A 217 -62.61 -74.86 7.17
C VAL A 217 -63.85 -75.65 6.74
N THR A 218 -63.65 -76.74 5.99
CA THR A 218 -64.74 -77.65 5.62
C THR A 218 -64.80 -78.80 6.63
N LEU A 219 -65.92 -78.96 7.31
CA LEU A 219 -66.14 -80.07 8.24
C LEU A 219 -66.67 -81.32 7.50
N PRO A 220 -66.39 -82.54 8.01
CA PRO A 220 -66.98 -83.76 7.48
C PRO A 220 -68.52 -83.71 7.54
N ALA A 221 -69.19 -84.15 6.48
CA ALA A 221 -70.66 -84.11 6.38
C ALA A 221 -71.31 -85.14 7.31
N GLN A 222 -72.29 -84.73 8.13
CA GLN A 222 -73.02 -85.62 9.05
C GLN A 222 -73.47 -86.93 8.39
N ARG A 223 -73.31 -88.05 9.11
CA ARG A 223 -73.67 -89.38 8.64
C ARG A 223 -75.15 -89.57 8.91
N PHE A 224 -75.86 -90.01 7.89
CA PHE A 224 -77.26 -90.38 8.00
C PHE A 224 -77.39 -91.88 8.27
N CYS A 225 -78.05 -92.26 9.35
CA CYS A 225 -78.48 -93.62 9.61
C CYS A 225 -80.01 -93.67 9.61
N PRO A 226 -80.65 -94.51 8.78
CA PRO A 226 -82.11 -94.66 8.78
C PRO A 226 -82.63 -95.16 10.14
N GLY A 227 -83.83 -94.72 10.52
CA GLY A 227 -84.46 -95.06 11.82
C GLY A 227 -84.76 -96.54 12.05
N GLU A 228 -84.64 -97.38 11.01
CA GLU A 228 -84.79 -98.84 11.09
C GLU A 228 -83.62 -99.53 11.84
N TYR A 229 -82.50 -98.83 12.03
CA TYR A 229 -81.28 -99.34 12.69
C TYR A 229 -81.13 -98.88 14.14
N VAL A 230 -82.15 -98.24 14.73
CA VAL A 230 -82.12 -97.73 16.12
C VAL A 230 -81.77 -98.84 17.10
N GLY A 231 -80.73 -98.62 17.91
CA GLY A 231 -80.22 -99.59 18.88
C GLY A 231 -79.16 -100.56 18.34
N SER A 232 -78.83 -100.50 17.04
CA SER A 232 -77.71 -101.25 16.46
C SER A 232 -76.36 -100.55 16.68
N VAL A 233 -75.25 -101.31 16.52
CA VAL A 233 -73.89 -100.77 16.57
C VAL A 233 -73.69 -99.63 15.55
N LEU A 234 -74.26 -99.77 14.35
CA LEU A 234 -74.20 -98.77 13.28
C LEU A 234 -74.88 -97.44 13.66
N TRP A 235 -75.99 -97.50 14.40
CA TRP A 235 -76.69 -96.32 14.94
C TRP A 235 -75.86 -95.63 16.01
N ALA A 236 -75.30 -96.40 16.95
CA ALA A 236 -74.43 -95.85 18.00
C ALA A 236 -73.16 -95.20 17.43
N GLU A 237 -72.52 -95.82 16.43
CA GLU A 237 -71.37 -95.26 15.73
C GLU A 237 -71.72 -93.97 14.97
N THR A 238 -72.90 -93.90 14.35
CA THR A 238 -73.38 -92.71 13.64
C THR A 238 -73.66 -91.55 14.60
N GLU A 239 -74.28 -91.82 15.75
CA GLU A 239 -74.50 -90.81 16.80
C GLU A 239 -73.18 -90.29 17.37
N ILE A 240 -72.23 -91.17 17.67
CA ILE A 240 -70.91 -90.78 18.19
C ILE A 240 -70.18 -89.91 17.15
N TRP A 241 -70.24 -90.29 15.87
CA TRP A 241 -69.62 -89.54 14.78
C TRP A 241 -70.25 -88.15 14.59
N ASN A 242 -71.59 -88.03 14.60
CA ASN A 242 -72.28 -86.75 14.50
C ASN A 242 -72.06 -85.87 15.75
N LYS A 243 -72.05 -86.44 16.96
CA LYS A 243 -71.70 -85.71 18.20
C LYS A 243 -70.26 -85.21 18.17
N ALA A 244 -69.32 -86.01 17.66
CA ALA A 244 -67.93 -85.61 17.50
C ALA A 244 -67.78 -84.45 16.49
N ILE A 245 -68.54 -84.46 15.39
CA ILE A 245 -68.55 -83.36 14.42
C ILE A 245 -69.13 -82.09 15.01
N SER A 246 -70.25 -82.16 15.74
CA SER A 246 -70.81 -80.99 16.43
C SER A 246 -69.88 -80.42 17.50
N ALA A 247 -69.16 -81.28 18.23
CA ALA A 247 -68.13 -80.84 19.17
C ALA A 247 -66.94 -80.16 18.46
N CYS A 248 -66.52 -80.69 17.31
CA CYS A 248 -65.49 -80.07 16.47
C CYS A 248 -65.95 -78.72 15.90
N ASP A 249 -67.17 -78.62 15.40
CA ASP A 249 -67.76 -77.38 14.90
C ASP A 249 -67.79 -76.30 15.99
N PHE A 250 -68.28 -76.65 17.19
CA PHE A 250 -68.29 -75.75 18.34
C PHE A 250 -66.87 -75.29 18.74
N ALA A 251 -65.91 -76.21 18.80
CA ALA A 251 -64.53 -75.88 19.15
C ALA A 251 -63.84 -74.98 18.12
N VAL A 252 -64.06 -75.24 16.82
CA VAL A 252 -63.53 -74.43 15.71
C VAL A 252 -64.12 -73.02 15.73
N ARG A 253 -65.44 -72.90 15.96
CA ARG A 253 -66.13 -71.61 16.10
C ARG A 253 -65.69 -70.84 17.34
N ALA A 254 -65.53 -71.53 18.48
CA ALA A 254 -65.04 -70.91 19.71
C ALA A 254 -63.61 -70.36 19.57
N ALA A 255 -62.81 -70.93 18.66
CA ALA A 255 -61.48 -70.44 18.30
C ALA A 255 -61.51 -69.30 17.24
N GLY A 256 -62.69 -68.87 16.78
CA GLY A 256 -62.85 -67.76 15.83
C GLY A 256 -62.60 -68.12 14.36
N ILE A 257 -62.62 -69.41 13.99
CA ILE A 257 -62.37 -69.89 12.63
C ILE A 257 -63.69 -70.07 11.89
N LYS A 258 -63.78 -69.55 10.65
CA LYS A 258 -64.98 -69.67 9.81
C LYS A 258 -65.13 -71.09 9.26
N VAL A 259 -66.39 -71.56 9.14
CA VAL A 259 -66.72 -72.89 8.60
C VAL A 259 -67.48 -72.73 7.28
N LYS A 260 -67.10 -73.51 6.27
CA LYS A 260 -67.65 -73.40 4.91
C LYS A 260 -69.14 -73.74 4.86
N GLY A 261 -69.96 -72.85 4.33
CA GLY A 261 -71.42 -72.99 4.25
C GLY A 261 -72.21 -72.16 5.28
N GLU A 262 -71.55 -71.21 5.95
CA GLU A 262 -72.20 -70.04 6.57
C GLU A 262 -72.79 -69.07 5.54
#